data_AF-A0A7H0GG30-F1
#
_entry.id   AF-A0A7H0GG30-F1
#
_cell.length_a   1.000
_cell.length_b   1.000
_cell.length_c   1.000
_cell.angle_alpha   90.00
_cell.angle_beta   90.00
_cell.angle_gamma   90.00
#
_symmetry.space_group_name_H-M   'P 1'
#
loop_
_entity.id
_entity.type
_entity.pdbx_description
1 polymer ?
#
loop_
_entity_poly.entity_id
_entity_poly.type
_entity_poly.pdbx_seq_one_letter_code
_entity_poly.pdbx_strand_id
1 'polypeptide(L)'
;MYIVNRLKRSLANRNADVFLRAEFESLGSPAQISRALTELQHEGVLVKLGVGVYAKAKPSVLSGKPIPVKPLEILAPEILKKLGVEARPSRQAREYNAGISTQVPSGIVINTGKRRIQRKLGFNGKLVQYERT
;
A
#
# COMPACT_ATOMS: atom_id res chain seq x y z
N MET A 1 8.41 17.67 -16.80
CA MET A 1 7.00 17.64 -17.24
C MET A 1 6.59 16.38 -18.01
N TYR A 2 7.33 15.87 -19.01
CA TYR A 2 6.90 14.69 -19.79
C TYR A 2 6.69 13.40 -18.97
N ILE A 3 7.59 13.10 -18.02
CA ILE A 3 7.52 11.86 -17.24
C ILE A 3 6.35 11.82 -16.25
N VAL A 4 5.97 12.97 -15.68
CA VAL A 4 4.84 13.10 -14.74
C VAL A 4 3.54 12.73 -15.43
N ASN A 5 3.30 13.28 -16.62
CA ASN A 5 2.12 12.97 -17.42
C ASN A 5 2.07 11.49 -17.85
N ARG A 6 3.21 10.91 -18.26
CA ARG A 6 3.29 9.47 -18.57
C ARG A 6 2.98 8.60 -17.35
N LEU A 7 3.51 8.98 -16.19
CA LEU A 7 3.29 8.27 -14.93
C LEU A 7 1.81 8.37 -14.51
N LYS A 8 1.24 9.58 -14.54
CA LYS A 8 -0.18 9.84 -14.25
C LYS A 8 -1.11 9.01 -15.16
N ARG A 9 -0.81 8.96 -16.46
CA ARG A 9 -1.55 8.13 -17.44
C ARG A 9 -1.41 6.64 -17.14
N SER A 10 -0.21 6.17 -16.80
CA SER A 10 0.04 4.77 -16.42
C SER A 10 -0.75 4.38 -15.17
N LEU A 11 -0.80 5.25 -14.16
CA LEU A 11 -1.56 5.03 -12.93
C LEU A 11 -3.08 4.99 -13.19
N ALA A 12 -3.58 5.90 -14.03
CA ALA A 12 -5.00 5.97 -14.39
C ALA A 12 -5.47 4.73 -15.16
N ASN A 13 -4.65 4.25 -16.11
CA ASN A 13 -5.02 3.12 -16.98
C ASN A 13 -4.92 1.75 -16.30
N ARG A 14 -4.19 1.64 -15.18
CA ARG A 14 -4.02 0.37 -14.46
C ARG A 14 -5.17 0.17 -13.47
N ASN A 15 -5.80 -1.00 -13.55
CA ASN A 15 -6.77 -1.48 -12.56
C ASN A 15 -6.04 -2.01 -11.30
N ALA A 16 -5.33 -1.13 -10.62
CA ALA A 16 -4.64 -1.40 -9.36
C ALA A 16 -4.70 -0.15 -8.48
N ASP A 17 -4.74 -0.37 -7.16
CA ASP A 17 -4.77 0.72 -6.18
C ASP A 17 -3.39 0.98 -5.56
N VAL A 18 -2.46 0.04 -5.68
CA VAL A 18 -1.09 0.13 -5.15
C VAL A 18 -0.04 -0.01 -6.23
N PHE A 19 1.07 0.70 -6.07
CA PHE A 19 2.18 0.72 -7.02
C PHE A 19 3.53 0.73 -6.31
N LEU A 20 4.47 -0.05 -6.84
CA LEU A 20 5.87 -0.04 -6.45
C LEU A 20 6.64 0.90 -7.38
N ARG A 21 7.63 1.62 -6.84
CA ARG A 21 8.56 2.45 -7.65
C ARG A 21 9.19 1.63 -8.78
N ALA A 22 9.53 0.37 -8.50
CA ALA A 22 10.16 -0.55 -9.44
C ALA A 22 9.28 -0.82 -10.68
N GLU A 23 7.95 -0.73 -10.58
CA GLU A 23 7.03 -0.94 -11.71
C GLU A 23 7.09 0.17 -12.77
N PHE A 24 7.86 1.23 -12.52
CA PHE A 24 7.99 2.39 -13.38
C PHE A 24 9.40 2.57 -13.95
N GLU A 25 10.31 1.61 -13.73
CA GLU A 25 11.72 1.73 -14.14
C GLU A 25 11.90 1.90 -15.65
N SER A 26 10.97 1.41 -16.46
CA SER A 26 10.96 1.63 -17.92
C SER A 26 10.58 3.05 -18.36
N LEU A 27 10.09 3.90 -17.45
CA LEU A 27 9.64 5.26 -17.77
C LEU A 27 10.76 6.31 -17.69
N GLY A 28 11.87 6.02 -17.01
CA GLY A 28 13.01 6.94 -16.87
C GLY A 28 13.96 6.54 -15.75
N SER A 29 14.91 7.43 -15.43
CA SER A 29 15.90 7.16 -14.39
C SER A 29 15.27 7.13 -12.98
N PRO A 30 15.91 6.46 -11.99
CA PRO A 30 15.40 6.40 -10.63
C PRO A 30 15.09 7.77 -10.00
N ALA A 31 15.95 8.77 -10.29
CA ALA A 31 15.75 10.15 -9.82
C ALA A 31 14.57 10.83 -10.51
N GLN A 32 14.40 10.64 -11.82
CA GLN A 32 13.26 11.18 -12.55
C GLN A 32 11.93 10.59 -12.06
N ILE A 33 11.88 9.27 -11.84
CA ILE A 33 10.69 8.58 -11.31
C ILE A 33 10.36 9.08 -9.91
N SER A 34 11.37 9.20 -9.04
CA SER A 34 11.15 9.64 -7.66
C SER A 34 10.63 11.08 -7.61
N ARG A 35 11.18 11.99 -8.43
CA ARG A 35 10.66 13.37 -8.54
C ARG A 35 9.22 13.38 -9.04
N ALA A 36 8.89 12.61 -10.07
CA ALA A 36 7.53 12.54 -10.60
C ALA A 36 6.53 11.98 -9.58
N LEU A 37 6.91 10.95 -8.82
CA LEU A 37 6.08 10.40 -7.74
C LEU A 37 5.86 11.42 -6.61
N THR A 38 6.85 12.24 -6.28
CA THR A 38 6.70 13.34 -5.31
C THR A 38 5.73 14.41 -5.82
N GLU A 39 5.83 14.79 -7.08
CA GLU A 39 4.91 15.74 -7.72
C GLU A 39 3.46 15.22 -7.68
N LEU A 40 3.24 13.96 -8.05
CA LEU A 40 1.92 13.34 -7.97
C LEU A 40 1.38 13.17 -6.54
N GLN A 41 2.25 13.11 -5.53
CA GLN A 41 1.82 13.17 -4.13
C GLN A 41 1.37 14.58 -3.74
N HIS A 42 2.08 15.62 -4.19
CA HIS A 42 1.69 17.01 -3.97
C HIS A 42 0.36 17.34 -4.67
N GLU A 43 0.12 16.79 -5.87
CA GLU A 43 -1.17 16.89 -6.56
C GLU A 43 -2.30 16.08 -5.88
N GLY A 44 -1.98 15.25 -4.89
CA GLY A 44 -2.97 14.40 -4.22
C GLY A 44 -3.46 13.21 -5.04
N VAL A 45 -2.76 12.84 -6.11
CA VAL A 45 -3.05 11.66 -6.95
C VAL A 45 -2.61 10.37 -6.26
N LEU A 46 -1.52 10.44 -5.50
CA LEU A 46 -0.96 9.33 -4.74
C LEU A 46 -0.68 9.70 -3.29
N VAL A 47 -0.62 8.68 -2.45
CA VAL A 47 -0.02 8.77 -1.11
C VAL A 47 1.05 7.69 -0.96
N LYS A 48 2.10 8.01 -0.21
CA LYS A 48 3.16 7.06 0.12
C LYS A 48 2.77 6.21 1.32
N LEU A 49 2.89 4.89 1.17
CA LEU A 49 2.61 3.92 2.22
C LEU A 49 3.88 3.33 2.84
N GLY A 50 5.02 3.47 2.16
CA GLY A 50 6.30 2.96 2.62
C GLY A 50 7.41 3.28 1.63
N VAL A 51 8.61 2.76 1.88
CA VAL A 51 9.76 2.96 0.98
C VAL A 51 9.46 2.34 -0.38
N GLY A 52 9.31 3.20 -1.40
CA GLY A 52 9.01 2.80 -2.76
C GLY A 52 7.62 2.23 -2.97
N VAL A 53 6.68 2.44 -2.04
CA VAL A 53 5.30 1.93 -2.11
C VAL A 53 4.32 3.09 -2.06
N TYR A 54 3.42 3.13 -3.02
CA TYR A 54 2.43 4.19 -3.20
C TYR A 54 1.04 3.60 -3.39
N ALA A 55 0.01 4.34 -3.02
CA ALA A 55 -1.38 4.01 -3.31
C ALA A 55 -2.10 5.18 -3.98
N LYS A 56 -3.11 4.88 -4.80
CA LYS A 56 -4.05 5.87 -5.31
C LYS A 56 -4.67 6.62 -4.14
N ALA A 57 -4.80 7.92 -4.33
CA ALA A 57 -5.38 8.78 -3.33
C ALA A 57 -6.68 9.40 -3.81
N LYS A 58 -7.52 9.72 -2.82
CA LYS A 58 -8.74 10.53 -2.97
C LYS A 58 -8.74 11.61 -1.90
N PRO A 59 -9.42 12.75 -2.11
CA PRO A 59 -9.58 13.72 -1.04
C PRO A 59 -10.40 13.11 0.11
N SER A 60 -9.93 13.32 1.33
CA SER A 60 -10.68 12.98 2.54
C SER A 60 -11.94 13.84 2.62
N VAL A 61 -13.10 13.20 2.85
CA VAL A 61 -14.37 13.92 3.07
C VAL A 61 -14.31 14.78 4.33
N LEU A 62 -13.49 14.40 5.31
CA LEU A 62 -13.39 15.11 6.60
C LEU A 62 -12.39 16.27 6.56
N SER A 63 -11.28 16.13 5.85
CA SER A 63 -10.15 17.06 5.94
C SER A 63 -9.69 17.64 4.61
N GLY A 64 -10.25 17.19 3.48
CA GLY A 64 -9.78 17.52 2.12
C GLY A 64 -8.41 16.95 1.76
N LYS A 65 -7.61 16.52 2.75
CA LYS A 65 -6.26 15.99 2.53
C LYS A 65 -6.30 14.66 1.77
N PRO A 66 -5.32 14.37 0.89
CA PRO A 66 -5.23 13.10 0.19
C PRO A 66 -5.12 11.91 1.16
N ILE A 67 -5.97 10.92 0.97
CA ILE A 67 -5.96 9.65 1.71
C ILE A 67 -6.00 8.47 0.73
N PRO A 68 -5.52 7.27 1.11
CA PRO A 68 -5.62 6.10 0.26
C PRO A 68 -7.08 5.82 -0.15
N VAL A 69 -7.31 5.39 -1.39
CA VAL A 69 -8.66 5.08 -1.90
C VAL A 69 -9.35 3.96 -1.12
N LYS A 70 -8.57 3.02 -0.57
CA LYS A 70 -8.97 1.86 0.22
C LYS A 70 -8.18 1.79 1.54
N PRO A 71 -8.72 1.13 2.58
CA PRO A 71 -8.04 0.93 3.86
C PRO A 71 -6.78 0.06 3.72
N LEU A 72 -5.84 0.23 4.66
CA LEU A 72 -4.55 -0.48 4.68
C LEU A 72 -4.72 -2.01 4.78
N GLU A 73 -5.79 -2.47 5.41
CA GLU A 73 -6.21 -3.86 5.54
C GLU A 73 -6.41 -4.53 4.17
N ILE A 74 -6.80 -3.75 3.15
CA ILE A 74 -6.95 -4.22 1.77
C ILE A 74 -5.66 -3.96 0.96
N LEU A 75 -5.07 -2.78 1.13
CA LEU A 75 -3.90 -2.38 0.32
C LEU A 75 -2.63 -3.16 0.69
N ALA A 76 -2.40 -3.47 1.95
CA ALA A 76 -1.19 -4.14 2.40
C ALA A 76 -1.07 -5.58 1.87
N PRO A 77 -2.12 -6.43 1.85
CA PRO A 77 -2.09 -7.70 1.14
C PRO A 77 -1.75 -7.57 -0.36
N GLU A 78 -2.31 -6.57 -1.05
CA GLU A 78 -2.00 -6.32 -2.47
C GLU A 78 -0.52 -5.95 -2.67
N ILE A 79 0.02 -5.09 -1.80
CA ILE A 79 1.45 -4.72 -1.81
C ILE A 79 2.33 -5.95 -1.57
N LEU A 80 2.00 -6.76 -0.57
CA LEU A 80 2.75 -7.97 -0.24
C LEU A 80 2.74 -8.95 -1.41
N LYS A 81 1.59 -9.15 -2.06
CA LYS A 81 1.47 -9.97 -3.27
C LYS A 81 2.39 -9.47 -4.39
N LYS A 82 2.45 -8.15 -4.64
CA LYS A 82 3.38 -7.56 -5.61
C LYS A 82 4.86 -7.74 -5.23
N LEU A 83 5.17 -7.94 -3.95
CA LEU A 83 6.51 -8.24 -3.45
C LEU A 83 6.83 -9.75 -3.41
N GLY A 84 5.93 -10.58 -3.97
CA GLY A 84 6.04 -12.03 -3.96
C GLY A 84 5.89 -12.62 -2.56
N VAL A 85 5.16 -11.94 -1.67
CA VAL A 85 4.87 -12.40 -0.31
C VAL A 85 3.40 -12.80 -0.27
N GLU A 86 3.13 -14.04 0.11
CA GLU A 86 1.77 -14.49 0.36
C GLU A 86 1.26 -13.86 1.66
N ALA A 87 0.16 -13.11 1.57
CA ALA A 87 -0.50 -12.50 2.71
C ALA A 87 -1.65 -13.39 3.17
N ARG A 88 -1.62 -13.80 4.44
CA ARG A 88 -2.65 -14.64 5.06
C ARG A 88 -3.34 -13.90 6.20
N PRO A 89 -4.56 -14.29 6.58
CA PRO A 89 -5.21 -13.75 7.77
C PRO A 89 -4.34 -14.03 9.01
N SER A 90 -4.32 -13.09 9.96
CA SER A 90 -3.64 -13.28 11.24
C SER A 90 -4.22 -14.47 12.02
N ARG A 91 -3.48 -14.97 13.01
CA ARG A 91 -3.97 -15.99 13.93
C ARG A 91 -5.29 -15.59 14.57
N GLN A 92 -5.38 -14.36 15.07
CA GLN A 92 -6.62 -13.83 15.68
C GLN A 92 -7.77 -13.80 14.68
N ALA A 93 -7.52 -13.34 13.45
CA ALA A 93 -8.54 -13.33 12.40
C ALA A 93 -9.02 -14.74 12.04
N ARG A 94 -8.10 -15.72 12.00
CA ARG A 94 -8.46 -17.14 11.76
C ARG A 94 -9.31 -17.71 12.90
N GLU A 95 -8.89 -17.51 14.15
CA GLU A 95 -9.62 -18.00 15.33
C GLU A 95 -11.01 -17.37 15.44
N TYR A 96 -11.13 -16.07 15.19
CA TYR A 96 -12.41 -15.37 15.15
C TYR A 96 -13.32 -15.90 14.04
N ASN A 97 -12.83 -15.98 12.80
CA ASN A 97 -13.61 -16.46 11.66
C ASN A 97 -14.02 -17.94 11.81
N ALA A 98 -13.24 -18.74 12.55
CA ALA A 98 -13.55 -20.14 12.83
C ALA A 98 -14.49 -20.34 14.04
N GLY A 99 -14.91 -19.27 14.73
CA GLY A 99 -15.73 -19.35 15.94
C GLY A 99 -15.00 -19.90 17.17
N ILE A 100 -13.67 -20.02 17.11
CA ILE A 100 -12.82 -20.48 18.22
C ILE A 100 -12.69 -19.38 19.29
N SER A 101 -12.73 -18.12 18.86
CA SER A 101 -12.65 -16.95 19.75
C SER A 101 -13.78 -15.97 19.43
N THR A 102 -14.35 -15.35 20.48
CA THR A 102 -15.30 -14.25 20.35
C THR A 102 -14.61 -12.88 20.28
N GLN A 103 -13.29 -12.84 20.51
CA GLN A 103 -12.53 -11.59 20.48
C GLN A 103 -12.41 -11.08 19.04
N VAL A 104 -13.00 -9.90 18.78
CA VAL A 104 -12.85 -9.23 17.49
C VAL A 104 -11.38 -8.82 17.30
N PRO A 105 -10.74 -9.20 16.17
CA PRO A 105 -9.36 -8.84 15.89
C PRO A 105 -9.19 -7.32 15.84
N SER A 106 -8.10 -6.82 16.43
CA SER A 106 -7.79 -5.39 16.44
C SER A 106 -6.47 -5.10 15.72
N GLY A 107 -6.37 -3.90 15.15
CA GLY A 107 -5.22 -3.46 14.37
C GLY A 107 -5.11 -4.13 12.99
N ILE A 108 -3.98 -3.88 12.32
CA ILE A 108 -3.71 -4.36 10.95
C ILE A 108 -2.58 -5.38 11.02
N VAL A 109 -2.93 -6.62 11.33
CA VAL A 109 -1.96 -7.72 11.46
C VAL A 109 -2.11 -8.66 10.27
N ILE A 110 -1.01 -8.90 9.56
CA ILE A 110 -0.97 -9.80 8.41
C ILE A 110 0.03 -10.91 8.69
N ASN A 111 -0.39 -12.14 8.43
CA ASN A 111 0.49 -13.28 8.50
C ASN A 111 1.30 -13.42 7.19
N THR A 112 2.62 -13.48 7.31
CA THR A 112 3.55 -13.61 6.17
C THR A 112 4.27 -14.96 6.13
N GLY A 113 3.70 -15.97 6.82
CA GLY A 113 4.27 -17.30 7.01
C GLY A 113 5.67 -17.23 7.62
N LYS A 114 6.64 -17.90 7.00
CA LYS A 114 8.04 -17.93 7.47
C LYS A 114 8.86 -16.71 7.01
N ARG A 115 8.37 -15.93 6.04
CA ARG A 115 9.14 -14.84 5.43
C ARG A 115 9.17 -13.63 6.35
N ARG A 116 10.37 -13.16 6.71
CA ARG A 116 10.55 -11.93 7.50
C ARG A 116 10.36 -10.71 6.62
N ILE A 117 9.43 -9.84 7.00
CA ILE A 117 9.21 -8.54 6.35
C ILE A 117 9.65 -7.43 7.31
N GLN A 118 10.64 -6.64 6.89
CA GLN A 118 11.11 -5.47 7.65
C GLN A 118 10.54 -4.15 7.12
N ARG A 119 9.94 -4.18 5.93
CA ARG A 119 9.39 -2.98 5.29
C ARG A 119 8.19 -2.48 6.08
N LYS A 120 8.30 -1.28 6.64
CA LYS A 120 7.19 -0.58 7.29
C LYS A 120 6.20 -0.11 6.23
N LEU A 121 4.95 -0.56 6.38
CA LEU A 121 3.80 -0.08 5.61
C LEU A 121 2.85 0.63 6.57
N GLY A 122 2.38 1.81 6.19
CA GLY A 122 1.46 2.57 7.02
C GLY A 122 1.03 3.89 6.41
N PHE A 123 0.04 4.49 7.03
CA PHE A 123 -0.51 5.78 6.65
C PHE A 123 -1.14 6.45 7.87
N ASN A 124 -0.85 7.74 8.07
CA ASN A 124 -1.43 8.57 9.12
C ASN A 124 -1.42 7.92 10.52
N GLY A 125 -0.25 7.43 10.95
CA GLY A 125 -0.05 6.79 12.27
C GLY A 125 -0.50 5.33 12.35
N LYS A 126 -1.29 4.83 11.41
CA LYS A 126 -1.63 3.40 11.32
C LYS A 126 -0.51 2.62 10.64
N LEU A 127 -0.07 1.54 11.25
CA LEU A 127 1.00 0.68 10.75
C LEU A 127 0.53 -0.77 10.60
N VAL A 128 1.02 -1.43 9.56
CA VAL A 128 0.86 -2.86 9.35
C VAL A 128 1.85 -3.60 10.24
N GLN A 129 1.35 -4.56 11.00
CA GLN A 129 2.16 -5.50 11.77
C GLN A 129 2.21 -6.85 11.04
N TYR A 130 3.36 -7.52 11.14
CA TYR A 130 3.57 -8.82 10.52
C TYR A 130 3.74 -9.87 11.59
N GLU A 131 2.95 -10.93 11.52
CA GLU A 131 3.17 -12.14 12.30
C GLU A 131 3.77 -13.24 11.42
N ARG A 132 4.50 -14.15 12.07
CA ARG A 132 5.12 -15.31 11.45
C ARG A 132 4.53 -16.55 12.09
N THR A 133 3.44 -17.05 11.55
CA THR A 133 2.68 -18.17 12.12
C THR A 133 2.15 -19.07 11.02
#